data_AF-A0A2E0DNP4-F1
#
_entry.id   AF-A0A2E0DNP4-F1
#
_cell.length_a   1.000
_cell.length_b   1.000
_cell.length_c   1.000
_cell.angle_alpha   90.00
_cell.angle_beta   90.00
_cell.angle_gamma   90.00
#
_symmetry.space_group_name_H-M   'P 1'
#
loop_
_entity.id
_entity.type
_entity.pdbx_description
1 polymer ?
#
loop_
_entity_poly.entity_id
_entity_poly.type
_entity_poly.pdbx_seq_one_letter_code
_entity_poly.pdbx_strand_id
1 'polypeptide(L)'
;MLLAVGTWLAACSDQSIVPTSADAGETEGFKLDQELQLQLSLMGVDGRIEERFTEMLGRSIDPELAETGRLLFFDPILSITKDNSCAGCHAPNASFNDAKSISVGVDNNGVVGPNRSGPFNLRRAPTIINAAFYPNLMWDGRFAAESLDGFDNSMGFRMPEPEGTSLSHLDHLLMAQAFTPISDRMEMAGFEFEGDNDAIRAEIARRVDGIGEYRTRFEASFTELADGGALQYEHIARAIAEFEFTMIRADAPLDQYARGDTAAMSPAEKRGGLLFFRDPAACFECHITLGYANQMFSDFAPRAIGVPQIAPSETNAVFDGPGRDEDFGLARTTGDPGDR
;
A
#
# COMPACT_ATOMS: atom_id res chain seq x y z
N MET A 1 -86.47 21.28 -39.72
CA MET A 1 -86.02 20.07 -39.01
C MET A 1 -84.87 19.49 -39.84
N LEU A 2 -83.64 20.04 -39.81
CA LEU A 2 -82.56 19.90 -38.78
C LEU A 2 -82.41 18.43 -38.35
N LEU A 3 -81.30 17.68 -38.45
CA LEU A 3 -79.86 17.88 -38.73
C LEU A 3 -79.29 16.50 -39.15
N ALA A 4 -78.51 16.41 -40.23
CA ALA A 4 -77.05 16.25 -40.28
C ALA A 4 -76.46 14.94 -39.68
N VAL A 5 -75.83 14.16 -40.58
CA VAL A 5 -75.05 12.94 -40.38
C VAL A 5 -73.73 13.26 -39.65
N GLY A 6 -73.33 12.43 -38.68
CA GLY A 6 -72.05 12.57 -37.98
C GLY A 6 -71.54 11.23 -37.43
N THR A 7 -70.71 10.55 -38.21
CA THR A 7 -69.85 9.44 -37.80
C THR A 7 -68.80 9.92 -36.81
N TRP A 8 -68.78 9.34 -35.61
CA TRP A 8 -67.70 9.53 -34.63
C TRP A 8 -66.69 8.39 -34.77
N LEU A 9 -65.59 8.66 -35.49
CA LEU A 9 -64.33 7.95 -35.35
C LEU A 9 -63.63 8.49 -34.10
N ALA A 10 -63.50 7.67 -33.07
CA ALA A 10 -62.63 7.97 -31.94
C ALA A 10 -61.18 7.90 -32.41
N ALA A 11 -60.52 9.06 -32.50
CA ALA A 11 -59.09 9.17 -32.72
C ALA A 11 -58.35 8.67 -31.47
N CYS A 12 -57.52 7.64 -31.62
CA CYS A 12 -56.44 7.38 -30.68
C CYS A 12 -55.47 8.57 -30.80
N SER A 13 -55.42 9.42 -29.77
CA SER A 13 -54.35 10.41 -29.66
C SER A 13 -53.08 9.66 -29.26
N ASP A 14 -52.21 9.45 -30.24
CA ASP A 14 -50.84 9.02 -30.04
C ASP A 14 -50.10 10.14 -29.30
N GLN A 15 -50.20 10.16 -27.97
CA GLN A 15 -49.28 10.92 -27.13
C GLN A 15 -47.99 10.11 -27.07
N SER A 16 -47.16 10.26 -28.10
CA SER A 16 -45.74 9.97 -27.99
C SER A 16 -45.20 10.85 -26.86
N ILE A 17 -45.04 10.28 -25.67
CA ILE A 17 -44.34 10.92 -24.56
C ILE A 17 -42.90 11.05 -25.03
N VAL A 18 -42.53 12.26 -25.48
CA VAL A 18 -41.14 12.59 -25.77
C VAL A 18 -40.47 12.78 -24.40
N PRO A 19 -39.47 11.97 -24.02
CA PRO A 19 -38.80 12.12 -22.74
C PRO A 19 -38.22 13.53 -22.65
N THR A 20 -38.43 14.20 -21.51
CA THR A 20 -37.76 15.48 -21.28
C THR A 20 -36.26 15.25 -21.12
N SER A 21 -35.44 16.28 -21.29
CA SER A 21 -33.99 16.20 -21.04
C SER A 21 -33.65 15.76 -19.61
N ALA A 22 -34.55 16.00 -18.65
CA ALA A 22 -34.41 15.55 -17.28
C ALA A 22 -34.66 14.03 -17.16
N ASP A 23 -35.75 13.53 -17.77
CA ASP A 23 -36.04 12.08 -17.81
C ASP A 23 -34.96 11.29 -18.54
N ALA A 24 -34.39 11.86 -19.61
CA ALA A 24 -33.27 11.26 -20.33
C ALA A 24 -32.00 11.18 -19.47
N GLY A 25 -31.69 12.23 -18.70
CA GLY A 25 -30.54 12.26 -17.78
C GLY A 25 -30.70 11.30 -16.61
N GLU A 26 -31.90 11.15 -16.05
CA GLU A 26 -32.21 10.16 -15.01
C GLU A 26 -32.10 8.73 -15.54
N THR A 27 -32.59 8.48 -16.77
CA THR A 27 -32.48 7.16 -17.42
C THR A 27 -31.02 6.80 -17.74
N GLU A 28 -30.22 7.78 -18.18
CA GLU A 28 -28.80 7.58 -18.47
C GLU A 28 -27.98 7.33 -17.19
N GLY A 29 -28.26 8.08 -16.12
CA GLY A 29 -27.65 7.86 -14.81
C GLY A 29 -27.96 6.48 -14.24
N PHE A 30 -29.21 6.04 -14.32
CA PHE A 30 -29.62 4.70 -13.89
C PHE A 30 -28.92 3.57 -14.66
N LYS A 31 -28.77 3.72 -15.99
CA LYS A 31 -28.01 2.75 -16.81
C LYS A 31 -26.54 2.71 -16.43
N LEU A 32 -25.92 3.88 -16.26
CA LEU A 32 -24.52 3.99 -15.84
C LEU A 32 -24.27 3.28 -14.50
N ASP A 33 -25.20 3.43 -13.56
CA ASP A 33 -25.12 2.75 -12.27
C ASP A 33 -25.20 1.23 -12.38
N GLN A 34 -26.19 0.71 -13.12
CA GLN A 34 -26.32 -0.72 -13.34
C GLN A 34 -25.08 -1.31 -14.02
N GLU A 35 -24.56 -0.62 -15.03
CA GLU A 35 -23.40 -1.06 -15.76
C GLU A 35 -22.16 -1.14 -14.88
N LEU A 36 -21.89 -0.12 -14.07
CA LEU A 36 -20.71 -0.12 -13.21
C LEU A 36 -20.85 -1.11 -12.06
N GLN A 37 -22.00 -1.18 -11.39
CA GLN A 37 -22.24 -2.16 -10.32
C GLN A 37 -22.05 -3.60 -10.82
N LEU A 38 -22.54 -3.92 -12.02
CA LEU A 38 -22.31 -5.24 -12.63
C LEU A 38 -20.81 -5.48 -12.86
N GLN A 39 -20.06 -4.49 -13.36
CA GLN A 39 -18.61 -4.64 -13.57
C GLN A 39 -17.85 -4.84 -12.25
N LEU A 40 -18.14 -4.03 -11.23
CA LEU A 40 -17.51 -4.19 -9.92
C LEU A 40 -17.80 -5.57 -9.32
N SER A 41 -19.03 -6.07 -9.45
CA SER A 41 -19.39 -7.42 -9.02
C SER A 41 -18.62 -8.50 -9.78
N LEU A 42 -18.47 -8.38 -11.11
CA LEU A 42 -17.67 -9.29 -11.92
C LEU A 42 -16.18 -9.27 -11.54
N MET A 43 -15.69 -8.12 -11.10
CA MET A 43 -14.31 -7.90 -10.65
C MET A 43 -14.13 -8.13 -9.14
N GLY A 44 -15.18 -8.59 -8.42
CA GLY A 44 -15.14 -8.84 -6.98
C GLY A 44 -14.80 -7.63 -6.12
N VAL A 45 -15.05 -6.42 -6.62
CA VAL A 45 -14.96 -5.18 -5.85
C VAL A 45 -16.27 -4.98 -5.11
N ASP A 46 -16.26 -5.16 -3.81
CA ASP A 46 -17.44 -5.05 -2.95
C ASP A 46 -17.27 -3.98 -1.85
N GLY A 47 -16.09 -3.37 -1.75
CA GLY A 47 -15.79 -2.33 -0.77
C GLY A 47 -15.78 -2.85 0.66
N ARG A 48 -15.59 -4.15 0.89
CA ARG A 48 -15.63 -4.77 2.23
C ARG A 48 -14.36 -5.55 2.56
N ILE A 49 -13.24 -5.23 1.93
CA ILE A 49 -11.97 -5.93 2.21
C ILE A 49 -11.48 -5.66 3.64
N GLU A 50 -11.71 -4.46 4.17
CA GLU A 50 -11.37 -4.09 5.55
C GLU A 50 -12.08 -4.97 6.59
N GLU A 51 -13.34 -5.36 6.33
CA GLU A 51 -14.13 -6.23 7.22
C GLU A 51 -13.56 -7.65 7.33
N ARG A 52 -12.78 -8.10 6.33
CA ARG A 52 -12.17 -9.45 6.28
C ARG A 52 -10.77 -9.50 6.85
N PHE A 53 -10.16 -8.35 7.16
CA PHE A 53 -8.74 -8.28 7.49
C PHE A 53 -8.35 -9.15 8.69
N THR A 54 -9.10 -9.11 9.80
CA THR A 54 -8.78 -9.89 11.00
C THR A 54 -9.01 -11.40 10.82
N GLU A 55 -9.95 -11.79 9.95
CA GLU A 55 -10.14 -13.19 9.56
C GLU A 55 -8.93 -13.69 8.77
N MET A 56 -8.45 -12.90 7.80
CA MET A 56 -7.26 -13.20 7.01
C MET A 56 -5.99 -13.23 7.85
N LEU A 57 -5.86 -12.29 8.80
CA LEU A 57 -4.75 -12.27 9.77
C LEU A 57 -4.79 -13.46 10.74
N GLY A 58 -5.94 -14.15 10.88
CA GLY A 58 -6.13 -15.27 11.81
C GLY A 58 -6.20 -14.86 13.28
N ARG A 59 -6.22 -13.55 13.58
CA ARG A 59 -6.30 -12.97 14.93
C ARG A 59 -6.76 -11.52 14.88
N SER A 60 -7.19 -11.01 16.03
CA SER A 60 -7.38 -9.57 16.23
C SER A 60 -6.04 -8.82 16.27
N ILE A 61 -6.09 -7.54 15.93
CA ILE A 61 -4.98 -6.61 16.17
C ILE A 61 -4.84 -6.38 17.68
N ASP A 62 -3.62 -6.45 18.20
CA ASP A 62 -3.26 -6.03 19.56
C ASP A 62 -3.15 -4.49 19.59
N PRO A 63 -4.10 -3.78 20.23
CA PRO A 63 -4.10 -2.32 20.24
C PRO A 63 -2.95 -1.71 21.04
N GLU A 64 -2.43 -2.39 22.07
CA GLU A 64 -1.32 -1.88 22.89
C GLU A 64 0.00 -2.00 22.13
N LEU A 65 0.18 -3.11 21.43
CA LEU A 65 1.34 -3.32 20.56
C LEU A 65 1.29 -2.41 19.32
N ALA A 66 0.12 -2.23 18.72
CA ALA A 66 -0.07 -1.28 17.61
C ALA A 66 0.25 0.16 18.01
N GLU A 67 -0.17 0.60 19.20
CA GLU A 67 0.19 1.94 19.70
C GLU A 67 1.70 2.06 19.96
N THR A 68 2.33 1.01 20.46
CA THR A 68 3.80 0.96 20.63
C THR A 68 4.52 1.05 19.29
N GLY A 69 4.04 0.31 18.29
CA GLY A 69 4.50 0.41 16.90
C GLY A 69 4.33 1.80 16.32
N ARG A 70 3.18 2.43 16.57
CA ARG A 70 2.92 3.80 16.13
C ARG A 70 3.93 4.76 16.74
N LEU A 71 4.19 4.69 18.05
CA LEU A 71 5.19 5.54 18.69
C LEU A 71 6.57 5.37 18.04
N LEU A 72 7.01 4.12 17.86
CA LEU A 72 8.29 3.79 17.23
C LEU A 72 8.37 4.26 15.77
N PHE A 73 7.26 4.20 15.02
CA PHE A 73 7.19 4.62 13.62
C PHE A 73 7.55 6.10 13.43
N PHE A 74 7.25 6.95 14.41
CA PHE A 74 7.57 8.37 14.40
C PHE A 74 8.87 8.71 15.15
N ASP A 75 9.45 7.77 15.90
CA ASP A 75 10.59 8.01 16.78
C ASP A 75 11.93 7.78 16.05
N PRO A 76 12.81 8.80 15.95
CA PRO A 76 14.15 8.63 15.38
C PRO A 76 15.06 7.68 16.16
N ILE A 77 14.63 7.16 17.31
CA ILE A 77 15.39 6.16 18.08
C ILE A 77 15.76 4.92 17.26
N LEU A 78 14.93 4.58 16.26
CA LEU A 78 15.16 3.45 15.35
C LEU A 78 16.23 3.72 14.29
N SER A 79 16.64 4.98 14.12
CA SER A 79 17.78 5.35 13.29
C SER A 79 19.05 5.38 14.14
N ILE A 80 20.13 4.83 13.60
CA ILE A 80 21.44 4.88 14.25
C ILE A 80 21.91 6.33 14.40
N THR A 81 21.74 7.14 13.35
CA THR A 81 22.08 8.57 13.26
C THR A 81 21.08 9.48 13.97
N LYS A 82 19.89 8.97 14.32
CA LYS A 82 18.81 9.69 15.04
C LYS A 82 18.27 10.93 14.31
N ASP A 83 18.40 10.95 12.99
CA ASP A 83 17.91 12.01 12.12
C ASP A 83 16.70 11.57 11.29
N ASN A 84 16.43 10.27 11.15
CA ASN A 84 15.30 9.74 10.38
C ASN A 84 14.41 8.79 11.19
N SER A 85 13.15 8.65 10.76
CA SER A 85 12.19 7.65 11.23
C SER A 85 11.36 7.13 10.05
N CYS A 86 10.55 6.08 10.26
CA CYS A 86 9.68 5.54 9.20
C CYS A 86 8.78 6.65 8.62
N ALA A 87 8.23 7.50 9.49
CA ALA A 87 7.39 8.63 9.11
C ALA A 87 8.09 9.70 8.24
N GLY A 88 9.42 9.75 8.25
CA GLY A 88 10.19 10.66 7.39
C GLY A 88 9.96 10.37 5.90
N CYS A 89 9.91 9.09 5.54
CA CYS A 89 9.59 8.61 4.19
C CYS A 89 8.10 8.29 4.00
N HIS A 90 7.39 7.90 5.05
CA HIS A 90 5.98 7.51 5.01
C HIS A 90 5.12 8.50 5.79
N ALA A 91 4.96 9.70 5.23
CA ALA A 91 4.38 10.83 5.95
C ALA A 91 2.84 10.74 6.00
N PRO A 92 2.19 10.86 7.19
CA PRO A 92 0.73 10.76 7.30
C PRO A 92 -0.03 11.79 6.47
N ASN A 93 0.53 13.00 6.32
CA ASN A 93 -0.04 14.07 5.50
C ASN A 93 0.10 13.84 3.97
N ALA A 94 0.74 12.75 3.57
CA ALA A 94 0.87 12.28 2.19
C ALA A 94 0.30 10.85 2.03
N SER A 95 -0.70 10.49 2.85
CA SER A 95 -1.31 9.15 2.87
C SER A 95 -0.27 8.04 3.10
N PHE A 96 0.68 8.31 3.99
CA PHE A 96 1.83 7.45 4.30
C PHE A 96 2.68 7.03 3.07
N ASN A 97 2.61 7.80 1.99
CA ASN A 97 3.61 7.79 0.92
C ASN A 97 4.71 8.81 1.24
N ASP A 98 5.73 8.85 0.40
CA ASP A 98 6.66 9.97 0.40
C ASP A 98 6.01 11.26 -0.11
N ALA A 99 6.22 12.35 0.65
CA ALA A 99 5.88 13.70 0.24
C ALA A 99 6.85 14.27 -0.82
N LYS A 100 7.88 13.51 -1.20
CA LYS A 100 8.84 13.79 -2.28
C LYS A 100 8.77 12.79 -3.43
N SER A 101 9.40 13.16 -4.55
CA SER A 101 9.55 12.30 -5.72
C SER A 101 10.54 11.16 -5.51
N ILE A 102 11.58 11.36 -4.70
CA ILE A 102 12.53 10.34 -4.25
C ILE A 102 12.78 10.57 -2.76
N SER A 103 12.92 9.48 -2.00
CA SER A 103 13.11 9.55 -0.56
C SER A 103 14.47 10.10 -0.15
N VAL A 104 14.57 10.66 1.06
CA VAL A 104 15.80 11.20 1.66
C VAL A 104 16.00 10.53 3.02
N GLY A 105 16.87 9.53 3.11
CA GLY A 105 17.02 8.75 4.35
C GLY A 105 17.86 9.46 5.42
N VAL A 106 19.07 8.96 5.66
CA VAL A 106 20.04 9.59 6.57
C VAL A 106 20.59 10.91 6.01
N ASP A 107 21.28 11.65 6.86
CA ASP A 107 21.78 13.01 6.61
C ASP A 107 20.64 14.00 6.30
N ASN A 108 19.47 13.74 6.90
CA ASN A 108 18.31 14.59 6.72
C ASN A 108 18.21 15.69 7.80
N ASN A 109 17.36 16.68 7.56
CA ASN A 109 17.18 17.85 8.41
C ASN A 109 16.23 17.66 9.61
N GLY A 110 15.86 16.43 9.97
CA GLY A 110 14.92 16.09 11.05
C GLY A 110 13.47 16.47 10.79
N VAL A 111 13.09 16.74 9.54
CA VAL A 111 11.75 17.20 9.15
C VAL A 111 10.99 16.12 8.40
N VAL A 112 9.72 15.90 8.79
CA VAL A 112 8.76 15.07 8.04
C VAL A 112 8.04 15.91 6.99
N GLY A 113 7.86 15.36 5.79
CA GLY A 113 7.08 15.96 4.72
C GLY A 113 7.91 16.62 3.61
N PRO A 114 7.30 17.53 2.81
CA PRO A 114 7.90 17.99 1.54
C PRO A 114 9.17 18.82 1.74
N ASN A 115 9.36 19.40 2.92
CA ASN A 115 10.53 20.24 3.26
C ASN A 115 11.73 19.45 3.80
N ARG A 116 11.66 18.12 3.82
CA ARG A 116 12.83 17.28 4.11
C ARG A 116 13.97 17.61 3.13
N SER A 117 15.22 17.55 3.57
CA SER A 117 16.38 17.82 2.71
C SER A 117 17.55 16.94 3.11
N GLY A 118 18.38 16.56 2.15
CA GLY A 118 19.48 15.63 2.32
C GLY A 118 19.69 14.84 1.02
N PRO A 119 20.69 13.95 0.96
CA PRO A 119 20.93 13.11 -0.20
C PRO A 119 19.74 12.20 -0.50
N PHE A 120 19.41 12.02 -1.78
CA PHE A 120 18.33 11.14 -2.18
C PHE A 120 18.71 9.65 -2.14
N ASN A 121 17.73 8.80 -1.85
CA ASN A 121 17.77 7.34 -2.00
C ASN A 121 17.57 6.94 -3.48
N LEU A 122 17.36 5.65 -3.73
CA LEU A 122 17.15 5.13 -5.09
C LEU A 122 15.73 5.41 -5.63
N ARG A 123 14.70 5.25 -4.78
CA ARG A 123 13.29 5.29 -5.20
C ARG A 123 12.43 6.09 -4.24
N ARG A 124 11.20 6.38 -4.69
CA ARG A 124 10.13 6.90 -3.84
C ARG A 124 9.59 5.80 -2.93
N ALA A 125 9.39 6.11 -1.65
CA ALA A 125 8.65 5.23 -0.75
C ALA A 125 7.16 5.16 -1.14
N PRO A 126 6.60 3.95 -1.37
CA PRO A 126 5.16 3.76 -1.62
C PRO A 126 4.34 3.98 -0.34
N THR A 127 3.01 3.93 -0.46
CA THR A 127 2.13 3.95 0.71
C THR A 127 2.23 2.63 1.47
N ILE A 128 2.11 2.71 2.79
CA ILE A 128 1.91 1.53 3.65
C ILE A 128 0.43 1.27 3.94
N ILE A 129 -0.48 2.18 3.53
CA ILE A 129 -1.92 1.94 3.63
C ILE A 129 -2.24 0.71 2.79
N ASN A 130 -2.93 -0.25 3.39
CA ASN A 130 -3.28 -1.54 2.80
C ASN A 130 -2.10 -2.44 2.39
N ALA A 131 -0.84 -2.09 2.71
CA ALA A 131 0.33 -2.89 2.32
C ALA A 131 0.34 -4.30 2.96
N ALA A 132 -0.45 -4.52 4.01
CA ALA A 132 -0.61 -5.84 4.61
C ALA A 132 -1.19 -6.88 3.63
N PHE A 133 -1.96 -6.45 2.61
CA PHE A 133 -2.51 -7.36 1.61
C PHE A 133 -1.52 -7.74 0.51
N TYR A 134 -0.33 -7.13 0.48
CA TYR A 134 0.57 -7.25 -0.66
C TYR A 134 1.44 -8.50 -0.53
N PRO A 135 1.41 -9.43 -1.50
CA PRO A 135 2.26 -10.62 -1.48
C PRO A 135 3.72 -10.29 -1.81
N ASN A 136 3.98 -9.11 -2.38
CA ASN A 136 5.33 -8.60 -2.59
C ASN A 136 5.39 -7.08 -2.34
N LEU A 137 6.53 -6.62 -1.83
CA LEU A 137 6.75 -5.23 -1.44
C LEU A 137 7.93 -4.65 -2.23
N MET A 138 7.98 -3.31 -2.24
CA MET A 138 8.92 -2.50 -3.01
C MET A 138 8.69 -2.56 -4.53
N TRP A 139 9.21 -1.56 -5.24
CA TRP A 139 9.04 -1.43 -6.69
C TRP A 139 9.67 -2.55 -7.53
N ASP A 140 10.64 -3.28 -6.97
CA ASP A 140 11.33 -4.40 -7.60
C ASP A 140 10.85 -5.76 -7.06
N GLY A 141 9.82 -5.80 -6.20
CA GLY A 141 9.28 -7.02 -5.62
C GLY A 141 10.32 -7.85 -4.85
N ARG A 142 11.38 -7.21 -4.33
CA ARG A 142 12.51 -7.92 -3.68
C ARG A 142 12.18 -8.50 -2.31
N PHE A 143 11.02 -8.15 -1.78
CA PHE A 143 10.41 -8.73 -0.59
C PHE A 143 9.16 -9.47 -1.05
N ALA A 144 9.08 -10.78 -0.89
CA ALA A 144 7.95 -11.56 -1.37
C ALA A 144 7.58 -12.69 -0.40
N ALA A 145 6.29 -12.91 -0.23
CA ALA A 145 5.75 -14.17 0.23
C ALA A 145 5.72 -15.16 -0.94
N GLU A 146 6.43 -16.27 -0.82
CA GLU A 146 6.55 -17.26 -1.90
C GLU A 146 5.21 -17.97 -2.20
N SER A 147 4.25 -17.89 -1.28
CA SER A 147 2.87 -18.36 -1.46
C SER A 147 2.02 -17.49 -2.39
N LEU A 148 2.47 -16.28 -2.71
CA LEU A 148 1.68 -15.22 -3.34
C LEU A 148 0.48 -14.75 -2.51
N ASP A 149 0.47 -15.04 -1.21
CA ASP A 149 -0.51 -14.57 -0.25
C ASP A 149 0.22 -13.96 0.96
N GLY A 150 0.02 -12.66 1.19
CA GLY A 150 0.66 -11.92 2.28
C GLY A 150 0.33 -12.46 3.68
N PHE A 151 -0.75 -13.24 3.81
CA PHE A 151 -1.19 -13.86 5.05
C PHE A 151 -0.82 -15.34 5.18
N ASP A 152 -0.20 -15.94 4.16
CA ASP A 152 0.27 -17.33 4.18
C ASP A 152 1.79 -17.38 4.05
N ASN A 153 2.49 -17.57 5.17
CA ASN A 153 3.95 -17.74 5.19
C ASN A 153 4.38 -19.23 5.18
N SER A 154 3.52 -20.17 4.77
CA SER A 154 3.88 -21.60 4.74
C SER A 154 5.02 -21.95 3.79
N MET A 155 5.27 -21.12 2.76
CA MET A 155 6.36 -21.28 1.80
C MET A 155 7.58 -20.40 2.11
N GLY A 156 7.52 -19.57 3.16
CA GLY A 156 8.58 -18.64 3.53
C GLY A 156 8.55 -17.32 2.75
N PHE A 157 9.53 -16.48 3.08
CA PHE A 157 9.77 -15.20 2.43
C PHE A 157 11.05 -15.24 1.59
N ARG A 158 11.05 -14.48 0.51
CA ARG A 158 12.25 -14.12 -0.26
C ARG A 158 12.55 -12.65 -0.05
N MET A 159 13.77 -12.40 0.40
CA MET A 159 14.29 -11.09 0.76
C MET A 159 15.65 -10.86 0.06
N PRO A 160 16.14 -9.62 0.00
CA PRO A 160 17.51 -9.37 -0.43
C PRO A 160 18.53 -10.07 0.49
N GLU A 161 19.69 -10.39 -0.07
CA GLU A 161 20.86 -10.77 0.74
C GLU A 161 21.30 -9.59 1.63
N PRO A 162 21.82 -9.84 2.84
CA PRO A 162 22.19 -11.14 3.41
C PRO A 162 21.05 -11.92 4.09
N GLU A 163 19.85 -11.35 4.23
CA GLU A 163 18.75 -12.03 4.91
C GLU A 163 18.22 -13.22 4.11
N GLY A 164 18.04 -13.09 2.80
CA GLY A 164 17.58 -14.18 1.94
C GLY A 164 16.25 -14.77 2.43
N THR A 165 16.29 -15.97 3.01
CA THR A 165 15.12 -16.66 3.60
C THR A 165 15.13 -16.70 5.12
N SER A 166 16.11 -16.08 5.79
CA SER A 166 16.35 -16.23 7.23
C SER A 166 15.22 -15.70 8.12
N LEU A 167 14.38 -14.82 7.60
CA LEU A 167 13.22 -14.23 8.28
C LEU A 167 11.90 -14.96 8.03
N SER A 168 11.95 -16.13 7.37
CA SER A 168 10.75 -16.93 7.05
C SER A 168 10.05 -17.52 8.28
N HIS A 169 10.60 -17.38 9.49
CA HIS A 169 9.93 -17.78 10.73
C HIS A 169 8.98 -16.71 11.27
N LEU A 170 8.99 -15.49 10.72
CA LEU A 170 8.10 -14.40 11.14
C LEU A 170 6.68 -14.60 10.61
N ASP A 171 5.68 -14.06 11.29
CA ASP A 171 4.27 -14.35 10.97
C ASP A 171 3.78 -13.66 9.68
N HIS A 172 4.41 -12.56 9.26
CA HIS A 172 3.90 -11.71 8.17
C HIS A 172 5.02 -10.99 7.42
N LEU A 173 4.84 -10.76 6.11
CA LEU A 173 5.85 -10.14 5.23
C LEU A 173 6.24 -8.72 5.70
N LEU A 174 5.28 -7.93 6.17
CA LEU A 174 5.56 -6.60 6.77
C LEU A 174 6.53 -6.66 7.96
N MET A 175 6.45 -7.70 8.80
CA MET A 175 7.42 -7.88 9.89
C MET A 175 8.81 -8.12 9.33
N ALA A 176 8.93 -8.97 8.31
CA ALA A 176 10.21 -9.25 7.66
C ALA A 176 10.77 -8.01 6.95
N GLN A 177 9.93 -7.23 6.28
CA GLN A 177 10.34 -6.01 5.58
C GLN A 177 10.90 -4.96 6.55
N ALA A 178 10.32 -4.82 7.74
CA ALA A 178 10.74 -3.85 8.75
C ALA A 178 12.22 -4.03 9.18
N PHE A 179 12.81 -5.22 9.01
CA PHE A 179 14.22 -5.47 9.32
C PHE A 179 15.19 -4.71 8.43
N THR A 180 14.79 -4.29 7.22
CA THR A 180 15.73 -3.72 6.24
C THR A 180 15.96 -2.23 6.42
N PRO A 181 14.93 -1.34 6.48
CA PRO A 181 15.14 0.11 6.52
C PRO A 181 16.07 0.57 7.65
N ILE A 182 15.95 -0.04 8.83
CA ILE A 182 16.76 0.30 10.00
C ILE A 182 18.24 -0.07 9.87
N SER A 183 18.56 -1.06 9.03
CA SER A 183 19.92 -1.56 8.77
C SER A 183 20.49 -1.03 7.46
N ASP A 184 19.63 -0.51 6.57
CA ASP A 184 20.07 0.10 5.33
C ASP A 184 20.80 1.42 5.62
N ARG A 185 22.00 1.51 5.04
CA ARG A 185 22.96 2.60 5.25
C ARG A 185 22.46 3.95 4.76
N MET A 186 21.67 3.95 3.69
CA MET A 186 21.10 5.15 3.10
C MET A 186 19.78 5.54 3.77
N GLU A 187 19.04 4.58 4.34
CA GLU A 187 17.73 4.85 4.93
C GLU A 187 17.79 5.32 6.39
N MET A 188 18.33 4.51 7.31
CA MET A 188 18.28 4.83 8.75
C MET A 188 19.55 4.47 9.53
N ALA A 189 20.45 3.63 8.99
CA ALA A 189 21.64 3.19 9.71
C ALA A 189 22.83 4.16 9.61
N GLY A 190 22.96 4.86 8.49
CA GLY A 190 24.11 5.72 8.22
C GLY A 190 25.41 4.93 8.01
N PHE A 191 26.44 5.65 7.58
CA PHE A 191 27.69 5.06 7.09
C PHE A 191 28.77 4.88 8.18
N GLU A 192 28.60 5.48 9.36
CA GLU A 192 29.63 5.50 10.40
C GLU A 192 29.60 4.28 11.34
N PHE A 193 28.45 3.63 11.50
CA PHE A 193 28.32 2.52 12.42
C PHE A 193 29.00 1.26 11.88
N GLU A 194 30.00 0.77 12.61
CA GLU A 194 30.70 -0.46 12.29
C GLU A 194 29.87 -1.68 12.69
N GLY A 195 29.71 -2.65 11.78
CA GLY A 195 28.94 -3.86 12.00
C GLY A 195 28.11 -4.29 10.80
N ASP A 196 27.54 -5.48 10.85
CA ASP A 196 26.57 -5.97 9.89
C ASP A 196 25.14 -5.58 10.30
N ASN A 197 24.14 -6.07 9.54
CA ASN A 197 22.74 -5.77 9.79
C ASN A 197 22.29 -6.21 11.19
N ASP A 198 22.81 -7.32 11.70
CA ASP A 198 22.46 -7.85 13.01
C ASP A 198 23.05 -7.00 14.14
N ALA A 199 24.28 -6.53 13.98
CA ALA A 199 24.89 -5.58 14.94
C ALA A 199 24.10 -4.27 15.03
N ILE A 200 23.60 -3.74 13.89
CA ILE A 200 22.75 -2.54 13.86
C ILE A 200 21.44 -2.80 14.60
N ARG A 201 20.74 -3.90 14.26
CA ARG A 201 19.48 -4.31 14.90
C ARG A 201 19.63 -4.51 16.40
N ALA A 202 20.71 -5.14 16.84
CA ALA A 202 21.02 -5.34 18.25
C ALA A 202 21.24 -4.01 18.99
N GLU A 203 21.94 -3.05 18.39
CA GLU A 203 22.11 -1.72 18.97
C GLU A 203 20.77 -0.97 19.07
N ILE A 204 19.92 -1.04 18.05
CA ILE A 204 18.57 -0.45 18.09
C ILE A 204 17.72 -1.10 19.19
N ALA A 205 17.70 -2.43 19.27
CA ALA A 205 16.98 -3.15 20.30
C ALA A 205 17.46 -2.75 21.71
N ARG A 206 18.78 -2.68 21.92
CA ARG A 206 19.38 -2.22 23.18
C ARG A 206 18.98 -0.79 23.55
N ARG A 207 18.89 0.12 22.58
CA ARG A 207 18.43 1.51 22.79
C ARG A 207 16.98 1.56 23.25
N VAL A 208 16.11 0.83 22.57
CA VAL A 208 14.68 0.76 22.88
C VAL A 208 14.44 0.11 24.24
N ASP A 209 15.12 -1.01 24.53
CA ASP A 209 15.05 -1.71 25.83
C ASP A 209 15.54 -0.82 27.00
N GLY A 210 16.50 0.06 26.73
CA GLY A 210 17.01 1.03 27.70
C GLY A 210 16.04 2.16 28.06
N ILE A 211 14.92 2.31 27.34
CA ILE A 211 13.89 3.32 27.61
C ILE A 211 12.77 2.65 28.42
N GLY A 212 12.66 3.02 29.71
CA GLY A 212 11.70 2.38 30.63
C GLY A 212 10.24 2.41 30.17
N GLU A 213 9.82 3.44 29.42
CA GLU A 213 8.46 3.48 28.84
C GLU A 213 8.27 2.42 27.75
N TYR A 214 9.20 2.30 26.80
CA TYR A 214 9.13 1.25 25.78
C TYR A 214 9.19 -0.13 26.42
N ARG A 215 10.11 -0.32 27.38
CA ARG A 215 10.20 -1.58 28.13
C ARG A 215 8.85 -1.99 28.74
N THR A 216 8.20 -1.07 29.46
CA THR A 216 6.89 -1.32 30.08
C THR A 216 5.82 -1.69 29.05
N ARG A 217 5.81 -1.00 27.90
CA ARG A 217 4.87 -1.29 26.81
C ARG A 217 5.10 -2.67 26.19
N PHE A 218 6.36 -3.04 25.95
CA PHE A 218 6.70 -4.35 25.41
C PHE A 218 6.39 -5.48 26.40
N GLU A 219 6.62 -5.30 27.71
CA GLU A 219 6.24 -6.28 28.74
C GLU A 219 4.73 -6.52 28.82
N ALA A 220 3.90 -5.54 28.43
CA ALA A 220 2.45 -5.70 28.38
C ALA A 220 1.99 -6.64 27.25
N SER A 221 2.70 -6.64 26.12
CA SER A 221 2.38 -7.47 24.95
C SER A 221 3.16 -8.79 24.87
N PHE A 222 4.33 -8.89 25.54
CA PHE A 222 5.23 -10.04 25.45
C PHE A 222 5.58 -10.60 26.83
N THR A 223 4.93 -11.71 27.19
CA THR A 223 5.07 -12.33 28.52
C THR A 223 6.49 -12.81 28.83
N GLU A 224 7.25 -13.19 27.80
CA GLU A 224 8.65 -13.62 27.89
C GLU A 224 9.60 -12.50 28.34
N LEU A 225 9.18 -11.24 28.25
CA LEU A 225 9.96 -10.10 28.73
C LEU A 225 9.77 -9.89 30.25
N ALA A 226 8.64 -10.30 30.83
CA ALA A 226 8.27 -9.98 32.21
C ALA A 226 9.29 -10.47 33.27
N ASP A 227 10.04 -11.53 33.00
CA ASP A 227 11.05 -12.11 33.91
C ASP A 227 12.49 -11.69 33.58
N GLY A 228 12.67 -10.49 33.01
CA GLY A 228 13.99 -9.97 32.63
C GLY A 228 14.50 -10.50 31.29
N GLY A 229 13.61 -11.02 30.45
CA GLY A 229 13.91 -11.36 29.06
C GLY A 229 14.37 -10.13 28.28
N ALA A 230 15.35 -10.30 27.40
CA ALA A 230 15.91 -9.20 26.62
C ALA A 230 15.03 -8.88 25.41
N LEU A 231 14.66 -7.61 25.23
CA LEU A 231 13.95 -7.15 24.05
C LEU A 231 14.85 -7.31 22.82
N GLN A 232 14.44 -8.19 21.91
CA GLN A 232 15.06 -8.39 20.59
C GLN A 232 14.38 -7.54 19.52
N TYR A 233 15.07 -7.32 18.39
CA TYR A 233 14.54 -6.55 17.27
C TYR A 233 13.24 -7.14 16.68
N GLU A 234 13.04 -8.46 16.77
CA GLU A 234 11.77 -9.11 16.38
C GLU A 234 10.54 -8.51 17.08
N HIS A 235 10.64 -8.12 18.35
CA HIS A 235 9.54 -7.47 19.06
C HIS A 235 9.23 -6.09 18.44
N ILE A 236 10.27 -5.34 18.07
CA ILE A 236 10.15 -4.03 17.42
C ILE A 236 9.50 -4.18 16.04
N ALA A 237 9.97 -5.14 15.24
CA ALA A 237 9.41 -5.42 13.93
C ALA A 237 7.94 -5.84 14.01
N ARG A 238 7.59 -6.65 15.02
CA ARG A 238 6.19 -7.02 15.28
C ARG A 238 5.35 -5.81 15.67
N ALA A 239 5.86 -4.93 16.52
CA ALA A 239 5.16 -3.70 16.89
C ALA A 239 4.87 -2.82 15.67
N ILE A 240 5.87 -2.61 14.80
CA ILE A 240 5.72 -1.83 13.56
C ILE A 240 4.65 -2.45 12.65
N ALA A 241 4.73 -3.75 12.40
CA ALA A 241 3.72 -4.44 11.57
C ALA A 241 2.32 -4.35 12.20
N GLU A 242 2.21 -4.46 13.52
CA GLU A 242 0.94 -4.31 14.24
C GLU A 242 0.31 -2.92 14.04
N PHE A 243 1.14 -1.87 14.01
CA PHE A 243 0.70 -0.54 13.64
C PHE A 243 0.26 -0.48 12.17
N GLU A 244 1.00 -1.10 11.25
CA GLU A 244 0.63 -1.16 9.83
C GLU A 244 -0.69 -1.89 9.58
N PHE A 245 -1.00 -2.91 10.39
CA PHE A 245 -2.30 -3.58 10.39
C PHE A 245 -3.47 -2.66 10.78
N THR A 246 -3.22 -1.53 11.45
CA THR A 246 -4.26 -0.53 11.71
C THR A 246 -4.52 0.40 10.53
N MET A 247 -3.70 0.32 9.47
CA MET A 247 -3.77 1.16 8.27
C MET A 247 -4.50 0.50 7.11
N ILE A 248 -5.44 -0.39 7.43
CA ILE A 248 -6.39 -0.94 6.46
C ILE A 248 -7.53 0.05 6.23
N ARG A 249 -7.76 0.40 4.97
CA ARG A 249 -8.78 1.37 4.54
C ARG A 249 -9.49 0.84 3.31
N ALA A 250 -10.82 0.72 3.40
CA ALA A 250 -11.71 0.47 2.28
C ALA A 250 -12.92 1.39 2.36
N ASP A 251 -12.69 2.71 2.36
CA ASP A 251 -13.75 3.73 2.45
C ASP A 251 -13.59 4.86 1.43
N ALA A 252 -12.91 4.61 0.32
CA ALA A 252 -12.91 5.53 -0.81
C ALA A 252 -14.32 5.64 -1.42
N PRO A 253 -14.61 6.69 -2.21
CA PRO A 253 -15.86 6.79 -2.97
C PRO A 253 -16.24 5.53 -3.75
N LEU A 254 -15.24 4.82 -4.30
CA LEU A 254 -15.44 3.54 -4.98
C LEU A 254 -15.93 2.43 -4.04
N ASP A 255 -15.40 2.35 -2.82
CA ASP A 255 -15.80 1.35 -1.83
C ASP A 255 -17.24 1.62 -1.33
N GLN A 256 -17.56 2.89 -1.06
CA GLN A 256 -18.91 3.33 -0.69
C GLN A 256 -19.91 3.00 -1.81
N TYR A 257 -19.52 3.27 -3.06
CA TYR A 257 -20.29 2.94 -4.24
C TYR A 257 -20.51 1.43 -4.40
N ALA A 258 -19.47 0.63 -4.21
CA ALA A 258 -19.55 -0.83 -4.27
C ALA A 258 -20.47 -1.41 -3.17
N ARG A 259 -20.57 -0.74 -2.01
CA ARG A 259 -21.53 -1.08 -0.95
C ARG A 259 -22.96 -0.59 -1.21
N GLY A 260 -23.20 0.10 -2.33
CA GLY A 260 -24.53 0.50 -2.80
C GLY A 260 -24.85 1.99 -2.69
N ASP A 261 -23.93 2.82 -2.18
CA ASP A 261 -24.11 4.28 -2.19
C ASP A 261 -23.81 4.85 -3.58
N THR A 262 -24.81 4.84 -4.46
CA THR A 262 -24.65 5.34 -5.83
C THR A 262 -24.34 6.83 -5.92
N ALA A 263 -24.53 7.60 -4.84
CA ALA A 263 -24.20 9.02 -4.78
C ALA A 263 -22.72 9.28 -4.41
N ALA A 264 -21.99 8.28 -3.94
CA ALA A 264 -20.59 8.41 -3.57
C ALA A 264 -19.68 8.78 -4.75
N MET A 265 -20.04 8.35 -5.97
CA MET A 265 -19.32 8.68 -7.19
C MET A 265 -20.13 9.60 -8.10
N SER A 266 -19.47 10.59 -8.69
CA SER A 266 -20.01 11.41 -9.77
C SER A 266 -20.17 10.60 -11.07
N PRO A 267 -21.02 11.05 -12.01
CA PRO A 267 -21.13 10.41 -13.32
C PRO A 267 -19.80 10.33 -14.08
N ALA A 268 -18.87 11.27 -13.88
CA ALA A 268 -17.56 11.25 -14.50
C ALA A 268 -16.68 10.13 -13.93
N GLU A 269 -16.65 9.98 -12.61
CA GLU A 269 -15.93 8.89 -11.95
C GLU A 269 -16.51 7.53 -12.34
N LYS A 270 -17.83 7.40 -12.44
CA LYS A 270 -18.47 6.15 -12.88
C LYS A 270 -18.06 5.76 -14.31
N ARG A 271 -18.05 6.73 -15.24
CA ARG A 271 -17.54 6.50 -16.61
C ARG A 271 -16.06 6.15 -16.63
N GLY A 272 -15.26 6.77 -15.76
CA GLY A 272 -13.85 6.43 -15.56
C GLY A 272 -13.66 5.00 -15.05
N GLY A 273 -14.47 4.57 -14.09
CA GLY A 273 -14.49 3.19 -13.61
C GLY A 273 -14.84 2.20 -14.71
N LEU A 274 -15.84 2.49 -15.53
CA LEU A 274 -16.17 1.66 -16.70
C LEU A 274 -15.02 1.57 -17.70
N LEU A 275 -14.32 2.68 -17.97
CA LEU A 275 -13.14 2.69 -18.83
C LEU A 275 -12.03 1.83 -18.22
N PHE A 276 -11.82 1.90 -16.91
CA PHE A 276 -10.80 1.12 -16.21
C PHE A 276 -11.01 -0.39 -16.33
N PHE A 277 -12.27 -0.85 -16.17
CA PHE A 277 -12.63 -2.27 -16.15
C PHE A 277 -13.04 -2.85 -17.51
N ARG A 278 -12.93 -2.10 -18.61
CA ARG A 278 -13.35 -2.56 -19.94
C ARG A 278 -12.35 -2.17 -21.03
N ASP A 279 -12.50 -2.83 -22.18
CA ASP A 279 -11.89 -2.39 -23.42
C ASP A 279 -12.41 -1.00 -23.86
N PRO A 280 -11.59 -0.19 -24.54
CA PRO A 280 -10.24 -0.51 -25.01
C PRO A 280 -9.11 -0.10 -24.06
N ALA A 281 -9.40 0.50 -22.89
CA ALA A 281 -8.34 0.94 -21.98
C ALA A 281 -7.74 -0.22 -21.17
N ALA A 282 -8.55 -1.21 -20.82
CA ALA A 282 -8.12 -2.50 -20.28
C ALA A 282 -7.15 -2.40 -19.07
N CYS A 283 -7.28 -1.35 -18.25
CA CYS A 283 -6.40 -1.11 -17.09
C CYS A 283 -6.41 -2.31 -16.12
N PHE A 284 -7.57 -2.97 -16.00
CA PHE A 284 -7.77 -4.14 -15.16
C PHE A 284 -6.92 -5.37 -15.55
N GLU A 285 -6.29 -5.41 -16.73
CA GLU A 285 -5.40 -6.53 -17.11
C GLU A 285 -4.17 -6.65 -16.20
N CYS A 286 -3.67 -5.51 -15.71
CA CYS A 286 -2.58 -5.44 -14.75
C CYS A 286 -3.10 -5.07 -13.36
N HIS A 287 -4.11 -4.21 -13.30
CA HIS A 287 -4.70 -3.74 -12.06
C HIS A 287 -5.93 -4.59 -11.66
N ILE A 288 -5.71 -5.88 -11.46
CA ILE A 288 -6.76 -6.82 -11.07
C ILE A 288 -7.19 -6.60 -9.61
N THR A 289 -8.39 -7.06 -9.28
CA THR A 289 -8.98 -6.94 -7.93
C THR A 289 -9.43 -8.28 -7.34
N LEU A 290 -9.46 -9.34 -8.13
CA LEU A 290 -9.91 -10.68 -7.75
C LEU A 290 -8.80 -11.55 -7.16
N GLY A 291 -9.19 -12.52 -6.34
CA GLY A 291 -8.29 -13.55 -5.82
C GLY A 291 -7.23 -12.96 -4.88
N TYR A 292 -5.97 -13.35 -5.08
CA TYR A 292 -4.82 -12.90 -4.28
C TYR A 292 -4.59 -11.38 -4.33
N ALA A 293 -5.19 -10.69 -5.31
CA ALA A 293 -5.10 -9.25 -5.42
C ALA A 293 -5.82 -8.51 -4.30
N ASN A 294 -6.75 -9.15 -3.56
CA ASN A 294 -7.41 -8.60 -2.38
C ASN A 294 -7.99 -7.18 -2.60
N GLN A 295 -8.56 -6.89 -3.77
CA GLN A 295 -9.05 -5.56 -4.16
C GLN A 295 -7.98 -4.44 -4.10
N MET A 296 -6.70 -4.78 -4.25
CA MET A 296 -5.56 -3.84 -4.22
C MET A 296 -5.21 -3.24 -5.58
N PHE A 297 -5.97 -3.58 -6.63
CA PHE A 297 -5.79 -3.05 -7.99
C PHE A 297 -4.38 -3.31 -8.53
N SER A 298 -3.88 -4.52 -8.33
CA SER A 298 -2.56 -4.97 -8.77
C SER A 298 -2.54 -6.49 -8.88
N ASP A 299 -1.99 -6.99 -9.97
CA ASP A 299 -1.60 -8.41 -10.10
C ASP A 299 -0.23 -8.69 -9.46
N PHE A 300 0.40 -7.65 -8.88
CA PHE A 300 1.70 -7.74 -8.22
C PHE A 300 2.81 -8.28 -9.13
N ALA A 301 2.60 -8.26 -10.45
CA ALA A 301 3.59 -8.67 -11.43
C ALA A 301 4.45 -7.47 -11.87
N PRO A 302 5.78 -7.63 -11.97
CA PRO A 302 6.66 -6.59 -12.48
C PRO A 302 6.42 -6.37 -13.98
N ARG A 303 6.37 -5.10 -14.40
CA ARG A 303 6.04 -4.69 -15.78
C ARG A 303 6.91 -3.53 -16.24
N ALA A 304 7.55 -3.67 -17.40
CA ALA A 304 8.28 -2.59 -18.06
C ALA A 304 7.31 -1.72 -18.90
N ILE A 305 6.85 -0.60 -18.32
CA ILE A 305 5.86 0.29 -18.95
C ILE A 305 6.47 1.48 -19.71
N GLY A 306 7.80 1.53 -19.84
CA GLY A 306 8.50 2.55 -20.63
C GLY A 306 8.47 3.97 -20.05
N VAL A 307 8.33 4.11 -18.74
CA VAL A 307 8.48 5.42 -18.07
C VAL A 307 9.92 5.94 -18.20
N PRO A 308 10.13 7.25 -18.37
CA PRO A 308 11.47 7.81 -18.41
C PRO A 308 12.23 7.58 -17.10
N GLN A 309 13.51 7.20 -17.23
CA GLN A 309 14.44 7.08 -16.10
C GLN A 309 14.82 8.47 -15.59
N ILE A 310 14.78 8.67 -14.27
CA ILE A 310 15.14 9.93 -13.61
C ILE A 310 16.04 9.62 -12.43
N ALA A 311 17.27 10.12 -12.47
CA ALA A 311 18.22 10.04 -11.36
C ALA A 311 18.45 11.44 -10.75
N PRO A 312 18.50 11.56 -9.41
CA PRO A 312 18.82 12.80 -8.72
C PRO A 312 20.30 13.15 -8.85
N SER A 313 20.62 14.45 -8.85
CA SER A 313 22.01 14.93 -8.92
C SER A 313 22.78 14.77 -7.60
N GLU A 314 22.09 14.71 -6.46
CA GLU A 314 22.66 14.52 -5.13
C GLU A 314 22.05 13.27 -4.50
N THR A 315 22.85 12.22 -4.31
CA THR A 315 22.34 10.92 -3.86
C THR A 315 23.37 10.15 -3.05
N ASN A 316 22.87 9.43 -2.06
CA ASN A 316 23.62 8.39 -1.36
C ASN A 316 23.55 7.05 -2.09
N ALA A 317 22.68 6.94 -3.10
CA ALA A 317 22.44 5.72 -3.86
C ALA A 317 23.40 5.55 -5.03
N VAL A 318 23.72 4.28 -5.24
CA VAL A 318 24.43 3.78 -6.40
C VAL A 318 23.37 3.41 -7.44
N PHE A 319 23.18 4.24 -8.46
CA PHE A 319 22.33 3.92 -9.61
C PHE A 319 23.02 2.94 -10.57
N ASP A 320 22.21 2.28 -11.39
CA ASP A 320 22.65 1.29 -12.36
C ASP A 320 23.15 1.94 -13.66
N GLY A 321 23.62 1.10 -14.60
CA GLY A 321 24.07 1.55 -15.90
C GLY A 321 25.47 2.16 -15.93
N PRO A 322 26.05 2.37 -17.13
CA PRO A 322 27.35 3.01 -17.29
C PRO A 322 27.34 4.49 -16.89
N GLY A 323 26.18 5.15 -17.02
CA GLY A 323 25.97 6.55 -16.65
C GLY A 323 25.66 6.77 -15.18
N ARG A 324 25.35 5.70 -14.42
CA ARG A 324 24.94 5.78 -13.01
C ARG A 324 23.69 6.64 -12.85
N ASP A 325 22.74 6.44 -13.75
CA ASP A 325 21.52 7.21 -13.91
C ASP A 325 20.31 6.34 -14.28
N GLU A 326 20.45 5.02 -14.21
CA GLU A 326 19.41 4.05 -14.53
C GLU A 326 18.93 3.33 -13.25
N ASP A 327 17.64 2.97 -13.23
CA ASP A 327 17.06 2.03 -12.28
C ASP A 327 16.61 0.78 -13.04
N PHE A 328 17.32 -0.33 -12.84
CA PHE A 328 17.04 -1.60 -13.53
C PHE A 328 15.84 -2.37 -12.94
N GLY A 329 15.16 -1.85 -11.91
CA GLY A 329 13.95 -2.48 -11.38
C GLY A 329 14.20 -3.92 -10.91
N LEU A 330 13.40 -4.86 -11.42
CA LEU A 330 13.51 -6.28 -11.11
C LEU A 330 14.86 -6.88 -11.50
N ALA A 331 15.47 -6.45 -12.61
CA ALA A 331 16.76 -6.98 -13.07
C ALA A 331 17.92 -6.76 -12.08
N ARG A 332 17.81 -5.76 -11.18
CA ARG A 332 18.77 -5.60 -10.07
C ARG A 332 18.65 -6.75 -9.04
N THR A 333 17.43 -7.22 -8.80
CA THR A 333 17.14 -8.30 -7.85
C THR A 333 17.44 -9.67 -8.44
N THR A 334 17.09 -9.90 -9.70
CA THR A 334 17.24 -11.23 -10.36
C THR A 334 18.60 -11.41 -11.01
N GLY A 335 19.27 -10.32 -11.39
CA GLY A 335 20.47 -10.35 -12.21
C GLY A 335 20.21 -10.69 -13.69
N ASP A 336 18.95 -10.91 -14.08
CA ASP A 336 18.57 -11.23 -15.46
C ASP A 336 18.41 -9.94 -16.29
N PRO A 337 19.20 -9.73 -17.36
CA PRO A 337 19.01 -8.59 -18.25
C PRO A 337 17.64 -8.55 -18.96
N GLY A 338 16.93 -9.68 -19.03
CA GLY A 338 15.58 -9.78 -19.59
C GLY A 338 14.49 -9.13 -18.74
N ASP A 339 14.79 -8.82 -17.47
CA ASP A 339 13.88 -8.15 -16.53
C ASP A 339 14.01 -6.61 -16.55
N ARG A 340 14.64 -6.05 -17.60
CA ARG A 340 14.81 -4.61 -17.81
C ARG A 340 13.73 -4.03 -18.73
#